data_AF-A0AAJ0IXF2-F1
#
_entry.id   AF-A0AAJ0IXF2-F1
#
_cell.length_a   1.000
_cell.length_b   1.000
_cell.length_c   1.000
_cell.angle_alpha   90.00
_cell.angle_beta   90.00
_cell.angle_gamma   90.00
#
_symmetry.space_group_name_H-M   'P 1'
#
loop_
_entity.id
_entity.type
_entity.pdbx_description
1 polymer ?
#
loop_
_entity_poly.entity_id
_entity_poly.type
_entity_poly.pdbx_seq_one_letter_code
_entity_poly.pdbx_strand_id
1 'polypeptide(L)'
;TDTIAVAAKVSEWGFAITPDVLEATARDIGEHSILARAGGAPTLAVGIAQILHQLLPGEDTMAFWYHFAILFEALFILTAVDAGTRAGRFMLQDLLGNFIPALKKTESWTANIIATAGCVALWGYLLYTGVIDPFGGIQTLWPLFGISNQMLAGIALMLGTVVLFKMKRDRYAWVTIVPALWLLLCTTYAGLIKIFDSNPAQGFLAQAHKFQAAIASNTITAPAKTVPQMQQIVTNAYVNTGLTVLFLFVVASILLYAIKTIIAARRNPQRSDRETPYVALQPHQMADL
;
A
#
# COMPACT_ATOMS: atom_id res chain seq x y z
N THR A 1 27.31 -3.07 -19.51
CA THR A 1 26.52 -4.24 -19.10
C THR A 1 26.28 -5.08 -20.34
N ASP A 2 26.50 -6.39 -20.29
CA ASP A 2 26.49 -7.23 -21.49
C ASP A 2 25.05 -7.51 -21.98
N THR A 3 24.64 -6.83 -23.05
CA THR A 3 23.33 -6.97 -23.72
C THR A 3 23.12 -8.38 -24.26
N ILE A 4 24.20 -9.07 -24.61
CA ILE A 4 24.20 -10.46 -25.10
C ILE A 4 23.83 -11.41 -23.96
N ALA A 5 24.48 -11.28 -22.80
CA ALA A 5 24.19 -12.11 -21.63
C ALA A 5 22.76 -11.92 -21.11
N VAL A 6 22.24 -10.68 -21.13
CA VAL A 6 20.86 -10.40 -20.68
C VAL A 6 19.83 -10.92 -21.67
N ALA A 7 20.00 -10.69 -22.97
CA ALA A 7 19.09 -11.18 -24.01
C ALA A 7 19.02 -12.71 -24.01
N ALA A 8 20.15 -13.40 -23.84
CA ALA A 8 20.20 -14.85 -23.69
C ALA A 8 19.41 -15.33 -22.47
N LYS A 9 19.56 -14.66 -21.32
CA LYS A 9 18.85 -15.04 -20.09
C LYS A 9 17.34 -14.79 -20.16
N VAL A 10 16.92 -13.71 -20.80
CA VAL A 10 15.49 -13.39 -21.00
C VAL A 10 14.85 -14.35 -22.02
N SER A 11 15.62 -14.78 -23.03
CA SER A 11 15.20 -15.82 -23.97
C SER A 11 15.00 -17.18 -23.31
N GLU A 12 15.83 -17.54 -22.32
CA GLU A 12 15.61 -18.74 -21.48
C GLU A 12 14.30 -18.66 -20.68
N TRP A 13 13.79 -17.47 -20.36
CA TRP A 13 12.50 -17.27 -19.70
C TRP A 13 11.30 -17.33 -20.65
N GLY A 14 11.54 -17.59 -21.95
CA GLY A 14 10.51 -17.72 -22.97
C GLY A 14 10.14 -16.43 -23.70
N PHE A 15 10.88 -15.33 -23.48
CA PHE A 15 10.67 -14.05 -24.16
C PHE A 15 11.72 -13.84 -25.24
N ALA A 16 11.31 -13.76 -26.51
CA ALA A 16 12.23 -13.51 -27.62
C ALA A 16 12.68 -12.04 -27.63
N ILE A 17 13.84 -11.75 -27.05
CA ILE A 17 14.48 -10.43 -27.06
C ILE A 17 15.90 -10.58 -27.60
N THR A 18 16.29 -9.74 -28.55
CA THR A 18 17.65 -9.69 -29.10
C THR A 18 18.47 -8.57 -28.45
N PRO A 19 19.81 -8.70 -28.41
CA PRO A 19 20.70 -7.63 -27.93
C PRO A 19 20.50 -6.33 -28.72
N ASP A 20 20.30 -6.44 -30.05
CA ASP A 20 20.09 -5.30 -30.93
C ASP A 20 18.85 -4.49 -30.55
N VAL A 21 17.77 -5.15 -30.14
CA VAL A 21 16.54 -4.48 -29.69
C VAL A 21 16.78 -3.71 -28.40
N LEU A 22 17.59 -4.25 -27.48
CA LEU A 22 17.94 -3.59 -26.22
C LEU A 22 18.80 -2.34 -26.46
N GLU A 23 19.76 -2.42 -27.39
CA GLU A 23 20.63 -1.31 -27.75
C GLU A 23 19.95 -0.24 -28.61
N ALA A 24 19.04 -0.65 -29.50
CA ALA A 24 18.17 0.26 -30.24
C ALA A 24 17.26 1.02 -29.28
N THR A 25 16.55 0.30 -28.39
CA THR A 25 15.65 0.94 -27.40
C THR A 25 16.40 1.93 -26.51
N ALA A 26 17.63 1.61 -26.07
CA ALA A 26 18.45 2.52 -25.28
C ALA A 26 18.80 3.81 -26.06
N ARG A 27 19.16 3.69 -27.33
CA ARG A 27 19.42 4.84 -28.21
C ARG A 27 18.17 5.69 -28.44
N ASP A 28 17.03 5.06 -28.71
CA ASP A 28 15.79 5.75 -29.05
C ASP A 28 15.21 6.54 -27.86
N ILE A 29 15.46 6.10 -26.63
CA ILE A 29 15.10 6.86 -25.41
C ILE A 29 16.17 7.88 -24.96
N GLY A 30 17.32 7.92 -25.64
CA GLY A 30 18.42 8.84 -25.34
C GLY A 30 19.32 8.42 -24.17
N GLU A 31 19.41 7.12 -23.86
CA GLU A 31 20.18 6.60 -22.73
C GLU A 31 21.31 5.66 -23.17
N HIS A 32 22.43 5.65 -22.42
CA HIS A 32 23.56 4.76 -22.72
C HIS A 32 23.23 3.27 -22.51
N SER A 33 22.24 2.94 -21.68
CA SER A 33 21.82 1.57 -21.39
C SER A 33 20.49 1.55 -20.64
N ILE A 34 19.59 0.64 -21.03
CA ILE A 34 18.37 0.28 -20.27
C ILE A 34 18.62 -0.83 -19.23
N LEU A 35 19.78 -1.51 -19.32
CA LEU A 35 20.16 -2.60 -18.42
C LEU A 35 20.56 -2.08 -17.04
N ALA A 36 20.20 -2.83 -16.00
CA ALA A 36 20.43 -2.49 -14.59
C ALA A 36 19.79 -1.17 -14.09
N ARG A 37 19.07 -0.46 -14.98
CA ARG A 37 18.08 0.57 -14.61
C ARG A 37 16.68 -0.01 -14.40
N ALA A 38 16.55 -1.34 -14.47
CA ALA A 38 15.30 -2.07 -14.28
C ALA A 38 14.80 -2.01 -12.82
N GLY A 39 14.36 -0.84 -12.39
CA GLY A 39 13.29 -0.70 -11.42
C GLY A 39 11.94 -0.70 -12.15
N GLY A 40 10.84 -0.87 -11.41
CA GLY A 40 9.49 -0.76 -11.99
C GLY A 40 9.27 0.58 -12.71
N ALA A 41 9.83 1.67 -12.17
CA ALA A 41 9.71 3.03 -12.69
C ALA A 41 10.34 3.24 -14.08
N PRO A 42 11.65 2.96 -14.32
CA PRO A 42 12.22 3.11 -15.66
C PRO A 42 11.60 2.18 -16.71
N THR A 43 11.17 0.98 -16.30
CA THR A 43 10.49 0.03 -17.21
C THR A 43 9.10 0.54 -17.61
N LEU A 44 8.35 1.10 -16.66
CA LEU A 44 7.07 1.74 -16.91
C LEU A 44 7.23 2.95 -17.84
N ALA A 45 8.24 3.79 -17.61
CA ALA A 45 8.52 4.95 -18.44
C ALA A 45 8.84 4.59 -19.89
N VAL A 46 9.64 3.54 -20.12
CA VAL A 46 9.89 3.00 -21.47
C VAL A 46 8.57 2.54 -22.13
N GLY A 47 7.70 1.85 -21.40
CA GLY A 47 6.40 1.41 -21.92
C GLY A 47 5.48 2.58 -22.29
N ILE A 48 5.39 3.60 -21.43
CA ILE A 48 4.63 4.83 -21.71
C ILE A 48 5.21 5.54 -22.94
N ALA A 49 6.53 5.64 -23.04
CA ALA A 49 7.20 6.26 -24.18
C ALA A 49 6.90 5.53 -25.50
N GLN A 50 6.93 4.19 -25.51
CA GLN A 50 6.57 3.38 -26.68
C GLN A 50 5.12 3.60 -27.11
N ILE A 51 4.18 3.63 -26.16
CA ILE A 51 2.75 3.84 -26.44
C ILE A 51 2.51 5.25 -26.99
N LEU A 52 3.08 6.28 -26.35
CA LEU A 52 2.88 7.68 -26.73
C LEU A 52 3.56 8.01 -28.06
N HIS A 53 4.72 7.42 -28.34
CA HIS A 53 5.38 7.54 -29.63
C HIS A 53 4.55 6.94 -30.77
N GLN A 54 3.89 5.80 -30.54
CA GLN A 54 2.98 5.20 -31.54
C GLN A 54 1.73 6.04 -31.79
N LEU A 55 1.21 6.73 -30.77
CA LEU A 55 -0.01 7.55 -30.86
C LEU A 55 0.25 8.94 -31.45
N LEU A 56 1.41 9.53 -31.17
CA LEU A 56 1.82 10.86 -31.63
C LEU A 56 3.21 10.78 -32.27
N PRO A 57 3.31 10.30 -33.51
CA PRO A 57 4.58 10.15 -34.20
C PRO A 57 5.18 11.53 -34.51
N GLY A 58 6.40 11.75 -34.04
CA GLY A 58 7.24 12.91 -34.34
C GLY A 58 8.72 12.57 -34.13
N GLU A 59 9.62 13.30 -34.79
CA GLU A 59 11.08 13.10 -34.63
C GLU A 59 11.49 13.29 -33.17
N ASP A 60 12.34 12.39 -32.64
CA ASP A 60 12.85 12.36 -31.26
C ASP A 60 11.82 12.33 -30.11
N THR A 61 10.54 12.03 -30.41
CA THR A 61 9.47 12.02 -29.39
C THR A 61 9.64 10.91 -28.35
N MET A 62 10.31 9.80 -28.67
CA MET A 62 10.47 8.68 -27.72
C MET A 62 11.34 9.06 -26.51
N ALA A 63 12.46 9.74 -26.72
CA ALA A 63 13.30 10.27 -25.65
C ALA A 63 12.56 11.33 -24.82
N PHE A 64 11.80 12.23 -25.47
CA PHE A 64 10.97 13.21 -24.78
C PHE A 64 9.94 12.54 -23.87
N TRP A 65 9.17 11.58 -24.39
CA TRP A 65 8.13 10.87 -23.63
C TRP A 65 8.72 10.04 -22.49
N TYR A 66 9.90 9.45 -22.68
CA TYR A 66 10.61 8.72 -21.63
C TYR A 66 11.01 9.65 -20.46
N HIS A 67 11.65 10.79 -20.75
CA HIS A 67 12.04 11.75 -19.70
C HIS A 67 10.82 12.38 -19.04
N PHE A 68 9.78 12.70 -19.81
CA PHE A 68 8.51 13.18 -19.28
C PHE A 68 7.90 12.17 -18.30
N ALA A 69 7.84 10.88 -18.67
CA ALA A 69 7.28 9.85 -17.82
C ALA A 69 8.07 9.66 -16.52
N ILE A 70 9.41 9.65 -16.56
CA ILE A 70 10.24 9.54 -15.35
C ILE A 70 10.07 10.76 -14.43
N LEU A 71 10.09 11.97 -14.98
CA LEU A 71 9.90 13.20 -14.19
C LEU A 71 8.50 13.27 -13.58
N PHE A 72 7.49 12.92 -14.36
CA PHE A 72 6.10 12.88 -13.91
C PHE A 72 5.91 11.87 -12.76
N GLU A 73 6.44 10.66 -12.92
CA GLU A 73 6.38 9.63 -11.88
C GLU A 73 7.10 10.09 -10.60
N ALA A 74 8.30 10.67 -10.73
CA ALA A 74 9.04 11.20 -9.60
C ALA A 74 8.28 12.32 -8.87
N LEU A 75 7.66 13.25 -9.61
CA LEU A 75 6.84 14.33 -9.04
C LEU A 75 5.59 13.77 -8.34
N PHE A 76 4.96 12.76 -8.92
CA PHE A 76 3.82 12.09 -8.32
C PHE A 76 4.21 11.38 -7.01
N ILE A 77 5.31 10.62 -7.00
CA ILE A 77 5.85 9.97 -5.82
C ILE A 77 6.19 11.00 -4.74
N LEU A 78 6.89 12.08 -5.09
CA LEU A 78 7.26 13.13 -4.14
C LEU A 78 6.02 13.78 -3.52
N THR A 79 5.00 14.06 -4.33
CA THR A 79 3.70 14.60 -3.86
C THR A 79 3.01 13.63 -2.90
N ALA A 80 2.99 12.34 -3.24
CA ALA A 80 2.39 11.31 -2.40
C ALA A 80 3.15 11.15 -1.06
N VAL A 81 4.49 11.18 -1.10
CA VAL A 81 5.34 11.11 0.10
C VAL A 81 5.19 12.35 0.97
N ASP A 82 5.10 13.55 0.40
CA ASP A 82 4.87 14.80 1.14
C ASP A 82 3.50 14.77 1.84
N ALA A 83 2.44 14.53 1.08
CA ALA A 83 1.09 14.43 1.62
C ALA A 83 0.98 13.31 2.68
N GLY A 84 1.60 12.16 2.41
CA GLY A 84 1.66 11.01 3.30
C GLY A 84 2.43 11.30 4.60
N THR A 85 3.55 12.01 4.53
CA THR A 85 4.35 12.42 5.71
C THR A 85 3.58 13.44 6.55
N ARG A 86 2.85 14.36 5.90
CA ARG A 86 2.00 15.31 6.60
C ARG A 86 0.87 14.60 7.36
N ALA A 87 0.16 13.69 6.70
CA ALA A 87 -0.88 12.87 7.36
C ALA A 87 -0.30 11.96 8.45
N GLY A 88 0.83 11.31 8.15
CA GLY A 88 1.53 10.40 9.06
C GLY A 88 2.03 11.10 10.32
N ARG A 89 2.52 12.33 10.21
CA ARG A 89 2.87 13.18 11.37
C ARG A 89 1.66 13.36 12.29
N PHE A 90 0.49 13.73 11.74
CA PHE A 90 -0.71 13.92 12.56
C PHE A 90 -1.16 12.62 13.23
N MET A 91 -1.14 11.49 12.50
CA MET A 91 -1.48 10.18 13.05
C MET A 91 -0.49 9.75 14.15
N LEU A 92 0.81 9.98 13.95
CA LEU A 92 1.85 9.66 14.93
C LEU A 92 1.73 10.54 16.19
N GLN A 93 1.45 11.83 16.02
CA GLN A 93 1.20 12.76 17.13
C GLN A 93 -0.05 12.38 17.92
N ASP A 94 -1.12 11.98 17.25
CA ASP A 94 -2.35 11.55 17.92
C ASP A 94 -2.15 10.25 18.71
N LEU A 95 -1.45 9.27 18.11
CA LEU A 95 -1.11 8.02 18.78
C LEU A 95 -0.19 8.23 19.98
N LEU A 96 0.95 8.91 19.78
CA LEU A 96 1.92 9.19 20.85
C LEU A 96 1.35 10.15 21.89
N GLY A 97 0.49 11.07 21.49
CA GLY A 97 -0.20 12.01 22.35
C GLY A 97 -1.11 11.34 23.38
N ASN A 98 -1.57 10.11 23.13
CA ASN A 98 -2.32 9.33 24.11
C ASN A 98 -1.45 8.81 25.26
N PHE A 99 -0.13 8.69 25.04
CA PHE A 99 0.84 8.27 26.06
C PHE A 99 1.61 9.45 26.66
N ILE A 100 1.93 10.46 25.85
CA ILE A 100 2.68 11.66 26.24
C ILE A 100 1.85 12.89 25.85
N PRO A 101 1.10 13.51 26.79
CA PRO A 101 0.22 14.64 26.50
C PRO A 101 0.92 15.86 25.89
N ALA A 102 2.23 16.01 26.11
CA ALA A 102 3.03 17.08 25.50
C ALA A 102 3.09 16.98 23.96
N LEU A 103 2.95 15.78 23.39
CA LEU A 103 2.93 15.57 21.94
C LEU A 103 1.58 15.88 21.29
N LYS A 104 0.51 16.08 22.07
CA LYS A 104 -0.79 16.59 21.57
C LYS A 104 -0.76 18.08 21.24
N LYS A 105 0.27 18.83 21.70
CA LYS A 105 0.39 20.26 21.42
C LYS A 105 0.92 20.48 20.01
N THR A 106 0.02 20.48 19.02
CA THR A 106 0.31 20.71 17.59
C THR A 106 0.91 22.08 17.29
N GLU A 107 0.83 23.02 18.22
CA GLU A 107 1.48 24.35 18.13
C GLU A 107 2.96 24.33 18.54
N SER A 108 3.45 23.26 19.17
CA SER A 108 4.86 23.16 19.56
C SER A 108 5.74 22.76 18.37
N TRP A 109 6.63 23.68 17.98
CA TRP A 109 7.66 23.43 16.96
C TRP A 109 8.49 22.18 17.25
N THR A 110 8.87 21.96 18.51
CA THR A 110 9.67 20.79 18.93
C THR A 110 8.90 19.48 18.75
N ALA A 111 7.62 19.43 19.17
CA ALA A 111 6.80 18.23 18.99
C ALA A 111 6.55 17.93 17.51
N ASN A 112 6.40 18.98 16.69
CA ASN A 112 6.23 18.85 15.25
C ASN A 112 7.49 18.33 14.56
N ILE A 113 8.66 18.86 14.88
CA ILE A 113 9.94 18.37 14.32
C ILE A 113 10.16 16.90 14.70
N ILE A 114 9.98 16.54 15.97
CA ILE A 114 10.21 15.16 16.44
C ILE A 114 9.26 14.19 15.73
N ALA A 115 7.97 14.54 15.61
CA ALA A 115 7.01 13.69 14.92
C ALA A 115 7.29 13.57 13.42
N THR A 116 7.67 14.67 12.75
CA THR A 116 8.07 14.63 11.34
C THR A 116 9.33 13.80 11.14
N ALA A 117 10.37 14.03 11.94
CA ALA A 117 11.62 13.28 11.87
C ALA A 117 11.39 11.79 12.13
N GLY A 118 10.55 11.44 13.10
CA GLY A 118 10.12 10.06 13.35
C GLY A 118 9.38 9.46 12.16
N CYS A 119 8.43 10.19 11.56
CA CYS A 119 7.68 9.73 10.39
C CYS A 119 8.60 9.51 9.18
N VAL A 120 9.51 10.45 8.89
CA VAL A 120 10.50 10.34 7.81
C VAL A 120 11.48 9.19 8.08
N ALA A 121 11.92 9.00 9.33
CA ALA A 121 12.78 7.88 9.69
C ALA A 121 12.07 6.53 9.50
N LEU A 122 10.77 6.43 9.79
CA LEU A 122 9.98 5.23 9.52
C LEU A 122 9.86 4.94 8.02
N TRP A 123 9.60 5.96 7.18
CA TRP A 123 9.64 5.80 5.72
C TRP A 123 11.01 5.36 5.23
N GLY A 124 12.07 5.98 5.75
CA GLY A 124 13.47 5.62 5.43
C GLY A 124 13.82 4.20 5.84
N TYR A 125 13.34 3.74 7.00
CA TYR A 125 13.51 2.36 7.46
C TYR A 125 12.78 1.36 6.55
N LEU A 126 11.56 1.67 6.13
CA LEU A 126 10.82 0.84 5.17
C LEU A 126 11.54 0.77 3.82
N LEU A 127 12.08 1.89 3.33
CA LEU A 127 12.89 1.92 2.10
C LEU A 127 14.17 1.10 2.26
N TYR A 128 14.90 1.29 3.35
CA TYR A 128 16.13 0.54 3.66
C TYR A 128 15.87 -0.97 3.68
N THR A 129 14.81 -1.39 4.38
CA THR A 129 14.38 -2.80 4.45
C THR A 129 13.95 -3.30 3.07
N GLY A 130 13.24 -2.47 2.29
CA GLY A 130 12.83 -2.76 0.91
C GLY A 130 13.98 -3.00 -0.06
N VAL A 131 15.11 -2.32 0.14
CA VAL A 131 16.30 -2.44 -0.73
C VAL A 131 17.20 -3.60 -0.32
N ILE A 132 17.38 -3.81 0.99
CA ILE A 132 18.38 -4.78 1.50
C ILE A 132 17.79 -6.17 1.71
N ASP A 133 16.51 -6.27 2.06
CA ASP A 133 15.85 -7.55 2.30
C ASP A 133 14.96 -7.96 1.10
N PRO A 134 15.37 -8.96 0.31
CA PRO A 134 14.60 -9.44 -0.84
C PRO A 134 13.21 -9.97 -0.49
N PHE A 135 13.01 -10.41 0.77
CA PHE A 135 11.77 -11.06 1.22
C PHE A 135 10.99 -10.22 2.23
N GLY A 136 11.65 -9.38 3.02
CA GLY A 136 11.04 -8.62 4.11
C GLY A 136 10.32 -7.33 3.71
N GLY A 137 10.79 -6.62 2.69
CA GLY A 137 10.21 -5.33 2.31
C GLY A 137 8.99 -5.45 1.40
N ILE A 138 9.19 -5.36 0.09
CA ILE A 138 8.10 -5.26 -0.89
C ILE A 138 7.22 -6.52 -0.91
N GLN A 139 7.83 -7.71 -0.88
CA GLN A 139 7.09 -8.98 -1.00
C GLN A 139 6.20 -9.28 0.21
N THR A 140 6.58 -8.81 1.40
CA THR A 140 5.79 -9.00 2.62
C THR A 140 4.76 -7.87 2.79
N LEU A 141 5.11 -6.63 2.46
CA LEU A 141 4.19 -5.49 2.58
C LEU A 141 3.07 -5.52 1.54
N TRP A 142 3.31 -6.07 0.34
CA TRP A 142 2.32 -6.03 -0.74
C TRP A 142 1.02 -6.80 -0.43
N PRO A 143 1.06 -8.06 0.06
CA PRO A 143 -0.14 -8.74 0.55
C PRO A 143 -0.84 -7.97 1.68
N LEU A 144 -0.07 -7.37 2.58
CA LEU A 144 -0.60 -6.65 3.72
C LEU A 144 -1.33 -5.36 3.30
N PHE A 145 -0.77 -4.63 2.36
CA PHE A 145 -1.36 -3.42 1.80
C PHE A 145 -2.70 -3.72 1.12
N GLY A 146 -2.74 -4.79 0.31
CA GLY A 146 -3.96 -5.24 -0.35
C GLY A 146 -5.08 -5.56 0.65
N ILE A 147 -4.77 -6.36 1.68
CA ILE A 147 -5.74 -6.73 2.72
C ILE A 147 -6.19 -5.49 3.52
N SER A 148 -5.25 -4.66 3.98
CA SER A 148 -5.55 -3.47 4.80
C SER A 148 -6.45 -2.47 4.07
N ASN A 149 -6.21 -2.24 2.77
CA ASN A 149 -7.01 -1.31 1.98
C ASN A 149 -8.46 -1.76 1.82
N GLN A 150 -8.68 -3.06 1.55
CA GLN A 150 -10.03 -3.59 1.44
C GLN A 150 -10.79 -3.50 2.77
N MET A 151 -10.07 -3.68 3.89
CA MET A 151 -10.63 -3.58 5.23
C MET A 151 -10.97 -2.13 5.60
N LEU A 152 -10.10 -1.17 5.26
CA LEU A 152 -10.39 0.25 5.43
C LEU A 152 -11.58 0.70 4.58
N ALA A 153 -11.67 0.24 3.33
CA ALA A 153 -12.83 0.49 2.47
C ALA A 153 -14.12 -0.06 3.08
N GLY A 154 -14.09 -1.28 3.63
CA GLY A 154 -15.20 -1.86 4.38
C GLY A 154 -15.63 -0.99 5.56
N ILE A 155 -14.67 -0.49 6.36
CA ILE A 155 -14.93 0.41 7.49
C ILE A 155 -15.55 1.72 7.02
N ALA A 156 -15.04 2.32 5.95
CA ALA A 156 -15.57 3.56 5.39
C ALA A 156 -17.03 3.40 4.92
N LEU A 157 -17.36 2.31 4.23
CA LEU A 157 -18.73 2.03 3.79
C LEU A 157 -19.67 1.71 4.96
N MET A 158 -19.20 1.00 5.99
CA MET A 158 -19.97 0.79 7.23
C MET A 158 -20.24 2.12 7.94
N LEU A 159 -19.24 3.00 8.05
CA LEU A 159 -19.42 4.34 8.62
C LEU A 159 -20.42 5.17 7.81
N GLY A 160 -20.27 5.20 6.49
CA GLY A 160 -21.21 5.88 5.59
C GLY A 160 -22.65 5.36 5.77
N THR A 161 -22.81 4.04 5.90
CA THR A 161 -24.10 3.42 6.21
C THR A 161 -24.67 3.90 7.54
N VAL A 162 -23.87 3.90 8.60
CA VAL A 162 -24.28 4.40 9.92
C VAL A 162 -24.72 5.87 9.83
N VAL A 163 -23.96 6.70 9.14
CA VAL A 163 -24.28 8.13 8.95
C VAL A 163 -25.62 8.30 8.23
N LEU A 164 -25.89 7.54 7.16
CA LEU A 164 -27.17 7.61 6.44
C LEU A 164 -28.37 7.28 7.33
N PHE A 165 -28.25 6.27 8.20
CA PHE A 165 -29.30 5.95 9.19
C PHE A 165 -29.44 7.03 10.26
N LYS A 166 -28.33 7.66 10.70
CA LYS A 166 -28.37 8.78 11.64
C LYS A 166 -29.05 10.02 11.05
N MET A 167 -28.88 10.24 9.74
CA MET A 167 -29.50 11.31 8.95
C MET A 167 -30.96 11.02 8.55
N LYS A 168 -31.53 9.86 8.90
CA LYS A 168 -32.88 9.43 8.47
C LYS A 168 -33.06 9.28 6.97
N ARG A 169 -31.97 8.93 6.27
CA ARG A 169 -31.93 8.69 4.83
C ARG A 169 -31.91 7.20 4.49
N ASP A 170 -32.65 6.40 5.26
CA ASP A 170 -32.70 4.93 5.18
C ASP A 170 -32.95 4.42 3.74
N ARG A 171 -33.76 5.13 2.94
CA ARG A 171 -34.04 4.80 1.53
C ARG A 171 -32.79 4.73 0.65
N TYR A 172 -31.73 5.47 0.99
CA TYR A 172 -30.48 5.52 0.22
C TYR A 172 -29.38 4.64 0.82
N ALA A 173 -29.60 4.03 1.99
CA ALA A 173 -28.58 3.24 2.68
C ALA A 173 -28.13 2.01 1.89
N TRP A 174 -28.95 1.49 0.97
CA TRP A 174 -28.57 0.36 0.12
C TRP A 174 -27.32 0.65 -0.74
N VAL A 175 -27.09 1.92 -1.11
CA VAL A 175 -25.95 2.36 -1.92
C VAL A 175 -24.63 2.06 -1.21
N THR A 176 -24.61 2.13 0.12
CA THR A 176 -23.42 1.80 0.93
C THR A 176 -23.45 0.37 1.45
N ILE A 177 -24.64 -0.18 1.77
CA ILE A 177 -24.79 -1.53 2.33
C ILE A 177 -24.38 -2.61 1.31
N VAL A 178 -24.83 -2.50 0.05
CA VAL A 178 -24.57 -3.56 -0.93
C VAL A 178 -23.07 -3.70 -1.22
N PRO A 179 -22.31 -2.61 -1.51
CA PRO A 179 -20.87 -2.70 -1.63
C PRO A 179 -20.18 -3.12 -0.32
N ALA A 180 -20.66 -2.67 0.84
CA ALA A 180 -20.09 -3.07 2.13
C ALA A 180 -20.20 -4.57 2.35
N LEU A 181 -21.37 -5.17 2.13
CA LEU A 181 -21.59 -6.61 2.28
C LEU A 181 -20.71 -7.40 1.32
N TRP A 182 -20.64 -6.98 0.06
CA TRP A 182 -19.77 -7.63 -0.91
C TRP A 182 -18.31 -7.59 -0.49
N LEU A 183 -17.79 -6.41 -0.13
CA LEU A 183 -16.41 -6.26 0.31
C LEU A 183 -16.12 -7.06 1.58
N LEU A 184 -17.02 -7.03 2.57
CA LEU A 184 -16.85 -7.80 3.81
C LEU A 184 -16.79 -9.30 3.52
N LEU A 185 -17.69 -9.82 2.67
CA LEU A 185 -17.68 -11.23 2.27
C LEU A 185 -16.37 -11.60 1.58
N CYS A 186 -15.97 -10.87 0.54
CA CYS A 186 -14.74 -11.15 -0.20
C CYS A 186 -13.50 -11.04 0.70
N THR A 187 -13.43 -10.01 1.54
CA THR A 187 -12.25 -9.73 2.37
C THR A 187 -12.12 -10.72 3.51
N THR A 188 -13.23 -11.07 4.19
CA THR A 188 -13.23 -12.10 5.23
C THR A 188 -12.90 -13.46 4.63
N TYR A 189 -13.48 -13.82 3.48
CA TYR A 189 -13.18 -15.09 2.80
C TYR A 189 -11.71 -15.19 2.39
N ALA A 190 -11.17 -14.14 1.75
CA ALA A 190 -9.75 -14.08 1.39
C ALA A 190 -8.83 -14.13 2.61
N GLY A 191 -9.19 -13.44 3.70
CA GLY A 191 -8.44 -13.48 4.97
C GLY A 191 -8.40 -14.89 5.57
N LEU A 192 -9.52 -15.62 5.53
CA LEU A 192 -9.57 -17.00 6.00
C LEU A 192 -8.72 -17.95 5.14
N ILE A 193 -8.74 -17.79 3.81
CA ILE A 193 -7.82 -18.52 2.91
C ILE A 193 -6.37 -18.22 3.28
N LYS A 194 -6.01 -16.95 3.46
CA LYS A 194 -4.64 -16.55 3.82
C LYS A 194 -4.18 -17.12 5.16
N ILE A 195 -5.08 -17.39 6.09
CA ILE A 195 -4.72 -17.98 7.39
C ILE A 195 -4.68 -19.51 7.31
N PHE A 196 -5.71 -20.15 6.76
CA PHE A 196 -5.98 -21.59 6.92
C PHE A 196 -5.72 -22.45 5.69
N ASP A 197 -5.47 -21.87 4.52
CA ASP A 197 -5.23 -22.66 3.32
C ASP A 197 -3.98 -23.54 3.49
N SER A 198 -4.11 -24.82 3.11
CA SER A 198 -3.03 -25.81 3.22
C SER A 198 -1.95 -25.63 2.16
N ASN A 199 -2.21 -24.87 1.11
CA ASN A 199 -1.27 -24.56 0.05
C ASN A 199 -0.26 -23.48 0.53
N PRO A 200 1.05 -23.79 0.60
CA PRO A 200 2.08 -22.83 1.01
C PRO A 200 2.20 -21.58 0.12
N ALA A 201 1.63 -21.59 -1.08
CA ALA A 201 1.58 -20.42 -1.95
C ALA A 201 0.47 -19.42 -1.55
N GLN A 202 -0.56 -19.89 -0.84
CA GLN A 202 -1.74 -19.10 -0.49
C GLN A 202 -1.80 -18.83 1.00
N GLY A 203 -1.66 -19.87 1.84
CA GLY A 203 -1.75 -19.79 3.29
C GLY A 203 -0.43 -19.44 3.96
N PHE A 204 -0.45 -18.42 4.82
CA PHE A 204 0.71 -17.97 5.59
C PHE A 204 1.18 -19.03 6.59
N LEU A 205 0.26 -19.74 7.28
CA LEU A 205 0.64 -20.81 8.20
C LEU A 205 1.26 -22.01 7.47
N ALA A 206 0.69 -22.41 6.33
CA ALA A 206 1.25 -23.47 5.49
C ALA A 206 2.65 -23.09 4.95
N GLN A 207 2.84 -21.83 4.58
CA GLN A 207 4.14 -21.29 4.20
C GLN A 207 5.15 -21.41 5.34
N ALA A 208 4.79 -20.95 6.55
CA ALA A 208 5.64 -21.04 7.73
C ALA A 208 6.05 -22.50 8.01
N HIS A 209 5.11 -23.45 8.00
CA HIS A 209 5.39 -24.86 8.25
C HIS A 209 6.31 -25.48 7.18
N LYS A 210 6.11 -25.14 5.90
CA LYS A 210 6.98 -25.62 4.81
C LYS A 210 8.42 -25.16 5.02
N PHE A 211 8.64 -23.87 5.30
CA PHE A 211 9.99 -23.34 5.52
C PHE A 211 10.61 -23.83 6.82
N GLN A 212 9.84 -24.06 7.89
CA GLN A 212 10.33 -24.70 9.10
C GLN A 212 10.79 -26.14 8.87
N ALA A 213 10.02 -26.94 8.12
CA ALA A 213 10.41 -28.30 7.77
C ALA A 213 11.69 -28.32 6.90
N ALA A 214 11.81 -27.37 5.97
CA ALA A 214 13.01 -27.17 5.15
C ALA A 214 14.25 -26.81 6.00
N ILE A 215 14.09 -25.92 6.99
CA ILE A 215 15.15 -25.58 7.96
C ILE A 215 15.55 -26.82 8.78
N ALA A 216 14.58 -27.58 9.29
CA ALA A 216 14.84 -28.78 10.11
C ALA A 216 15.56 -29.90 9.31
N SER A 217 15.29 -30.00 8.01
CA SER A 217 15.91 -30.96 7.10
C SER A 217 17.20 -30.44 6.42
N ASN A 218 17.70 -29.27 6.81
CA ASN A 218 18.84 -28.59 6.20
C ASN A 218 18.74 -28.45 4.66
N THR A 219 17.52 -28.38 4.13
CA THR A 219 17.27 -28.29 2.69
C THR A 219 16.90 -26.85 2.33
N ILE A 220 17.72 -26.19 1.51
CA ILE A 220 17.42 -24.84 1.04
C ILE A 220 16.31 -24.91 0.00
N THR A 221 15.16 -24.31 0.31
CA THR A 221 13.98 -24.32 -0.54
C THR A 221 13.75 -22.95 -1.17
N ALA A 222 13.55 -22.91 -2.48
CA ALA A 222 13.22 -21.69 -3.19
C ALA A 222 11.92 -21.05 -2.63
N PRO A 223 11.82 -19.70 -2.56
CA PRO A 223 12.74 -18.73 -3.15
C PRO A 223 13.95 -18.35 -2.28
N ALA A 224 14.03 -18.80 -1.03
CA ALA A 224 15.17 -18.50 -0.16
C ALA A 224 16.47 -19.17 -0.67
N LYS A 225 17.59 -18.45 -0.54
CA LYS A 225 18.93 -18.93 -0.92
C LYS A 225 19.79 -19.30 0.28
N THR A 226 19.41 -18.86 1.48
CA THR A 226 20.14 -19.10 2.72
C THR A 226 19.19 -19.46 3.86
N VAL A 227 19.72 -20.13 4.89
CA VAL A 227 18.94 -20.51 6.09
C VAL A 227 18.38 -19.27 6.83
N PRO A 228 19.13 -18.16 7.02
CA PRO A 228 18.57 -16.94 7.60
C PRO A 228 17.38 -16.37 6.80
N GLN A 229 17.41 -16.44 5.47
CA GLN A 229 16.29 -16.02 4.63
C GLN A 229 15.05 -16.90 4.83
N MET A 230 15.23 -18.21 5.01
CA MET A 230 14.10 -19.09 5.35
C MET A 230 13.49 -18.71 6.71
N GLN A 231 14.31 -18.37 7.71
CA GLN A 231 13.83 -17.91 9.02
C GLN A 231 13.08 -16.57 8.94
N GLN A 232 13.52 -15.66 8.07
CA GLN A 232 12.81 -14.41 7.80
C GLN A 232 11.44 -14.67 7.17
N ILE A 233 11.35 -15.56 6.16
CA ILE A 233 10.07 -15.93 5.55
C ILE A 233 9.11 -16.52 6.58
N VAL A 234 9.59 -17.37 7.48
CA VAL A 234 8.79 -17.93 8.59
C VAL A 234 8.28 -16.82 9.51
N THR A 235 9.16 -15.92 9.94
CA THR A 235 8.78 -14.78 10.80
C THR A 235 7.74 -13.90 10.12
N ASN A 236 7.96 -13.54 8.86
CA ASN A 236 7.03 -12.72 8.08
C ASN A 236 5.67 -13.40 7.91
N ALA A 237 5.65 -14.72 7.68
CA ALA A 237 4.41 -15.48 7.58
C ALA A 237 3.61 -15.45 8.90
N TYR A 238 4.27 -15.57 10.05
CA TYR A 238 3.59 -15.42 11.35
C TYR A 238 3.11 -14.00 11.61
N VAL A 239 3.92 -12.98 11.31
CA VAL A 239 3.53 -11.57 11.43
C VAL A 239 2.31 -11.28 10.55
N ASN A 240 2.32 -11.73 9.29
CA ASN A 240 1.19 -11.57 8.38
C ASN A 240 -0.06 -12.31 8.85
N THR A 241 0.09 -13.50 9.42
CA THR A 241 -1.02 -14.25 10.01
C THR A 241 -1.63 -13.48 11.18
N GLY A 242 -0.79 -13.06 12.14
CA GLY A 242 -1.24 -12.32 13.32
C GLY A 242 -1.93 -10.99 12.94
N LEU A 243 -1.37 -10.27 11.97
CA LEU A 243 -1.93 -9.01 11.51
C LEU A 243 -3.25 -9.19 10.74
N THR A 244 -3.37 -10.25 9.94
CA THR A 244 -4.64 -10.62 9.28
C THR A 244 -5.72 -10.95 10.30
N VAL A 245 -5.39 -11.73 11.35
CA VAL A 245 -6.32 -12.03 12.45
C VAL A 245 -6.75 -10.76 13.17
N LEU A 246 -5.79 -9.89 13.51
CA LEU A 246 -6.06 -8.61 14.17
C LEU A 246 -7.02 -7.76 13.34
N PHE A 247 -6.77 -7.62 12.04
CA PHE A 247 -7.66 -6.82 11.21
C PHE A 247 -9.05 -7.44 11.08
N LEU A 248 -9.15 -8.77 10.93
CA LEU A 248 -10.46 -9.45 10.86
C LEU A 248 -11.27 -9.20 12.13
N PHE A 249 -10.60 -9.25 13.28
CA PHE A 249 -11.19 -8.91 14.57
C PHE A 249 -11.66 -7.44 14.63
N VAL A 250 -10.85 -6.49 14.16
CA VAL A 250 -11.21 -5.06 14.11
C VAL A 250 -12.43 -4.83 13.22
N VAL A 251 -12.45 -5.40 12.01
CA VAL A 251 -13.57 -5.28 11.08
C VAL A 251 -14.85 -5.90 11.65
N ALA A 252 -14.75 -7.10 12.25
CA ALA A 252 -15.89 -7.72 12.91
C ALA A 252 -16.42 -6.87 14.07
N SER A 253 -15.52 -6.30 14.88
CA SER A 253 -15.90 -5.40 15.98
C SER A 253 -16.62 -4.15 15.46
N ILE A 254 -16.09 -3.52 14.42
CA ILE A 254 -16.71 -2.33 13.80
C ILE A 254 -18.07 -2.68 13.21
N LEU A 255 -18.23 -3.84 12.57
CA LEU A 255 -19.51 -4.31 12.05
C LEU A 255 -20.55 -4.44 13.19
N LEU A 256 -20.17 -5.02 14.33
CA LEU A 256 -21.05 -5.13 15.50
C LEU A 256 -21.46 -3.75 16.04
N TYR A 257 -20.50 -2.82 16.16
CA TYR A 257 -20.80 -1.44 16.60
C TYR A 257 -21.66 -0.69 15.58
N ALA A 258 -21.43 -0.88 14.28
CA ALA A 258 -22.22 -0.29 13.21
C ALA A 258 -23.67 -0.77 13.28
N ILE A 259 -23.89 -2.08 13.40
CA ILE A 259 -25.24 -2.67 13.55
C ILE A 259 -25.93 -2.12 14.80
N LYS A 260 -25.25 -2.12 15.97
CA LYS A 260 -25.80 -1.57 17.22
C LYS A 260 -26.20 -0.10 17.06
N THR A 261 -25.36 0.68 16.39
CA THR A 261 -25.61 2.11 16.15
C THR A 261 -26.76 2.33 15.17
N ILE A 262 -26.85 1.53 14.10
CA ILE A 262 -27.97 1.58 13.15
C ILE A 262 -29.29 1.25 13.84
N ILE A 263 -29.34 0.23 14.69
CA ILE A 263 -30.54 -0.13 15.47
C ILE A 263 -30.93 1.02 16.40
N ALA A 264 -29.98 1.61 17.12
CA ALA A 264 -30.22 2.75 18.00
C ALA A 264 -30.72 3.97 17.21
N ALA A 265 -30.10 4.28 16.06
CA ALA A 265 -30.49 5.36 15.18
C ALA A 265 -31.90 5.14 14.62
N ARG A 266 -32.27 3.92 14.21
CA ARG A 266 -33.63 3.61 13.74
C ARG A 266 -34.69 3.77 14.84
N ARG A 267 -34.38 3.42 16.09
CA ARG A 267 -35.30 3.57 17.23
C ARG A 267 -35.56 5.03 17.61
N ASN A 268 -34.59 5.93 17.42
CA ASN A 268 -34.78 7.35 17.66
C ASN A 268 -35.53 7.98 16.47
N PRO A 269 -36.71 8.59 16.60
CA PRO A 269 -37.43 9.19 15.48
C PRO A 269 -36.73 10.43 14.89
N GLN A 270 -35.82 11.07 15.63
CA GLN A 270 -35.14 12.28 15.18
C GLN A 270 -33.75 12.04 14.57
N ARG A 271 -33.31 13.01 13.78
CA ARG A 271 -31.94 13.09 13.22
C ARG A 271 -30.93 13.14 14.36
N SER A 272 -29.90 12.30 14.32
CA SER A 272 -28.95 12.11 15.44
C SER A 272 -27.49 12.33 15.07
N ASP A 273 -27.20 12.69 13.82
CA ASP A 273 -25.92 13.27 13.46
C ASP A 273 -25.83 14.68 14.05
N ARG A 274 -24.85 14.84 14.93
CA ARG A 274 -24.45 16.14 15.48
C ARG A 274 -23.13 16.46 14.81
N GLU A 275 -23.13 17.45 13.93
CA GLU A 275 -21.88 18.05 13.47
C GLU A 275 -21.24 18.78 14.65
N THR A 276 -19.91 18.87 14.66
CA THR A 276 -19.21 19.78 15.58
C THR A 276 -19.75 21.20 15.35
N PRO A 277 -19.98 22.00 16.40
CA PRO A 277 -20.43 23.38 16.24
C PRO A 277 -19.53 24.12 15.26
N TYR A 278 -20.12 24.89 14.35
CA TYR A 278 -19.37 25.71 13.41
C TYR A 278 -18.42 26.63 14.18
N VAL A 279 -17.12 26.48 13.92
CA VAL A 279 -16.09 27.40 14.42
C VAL A 279 -15.76 28.35 13.27
N ALA A 280 -16.19 29.61 13.40
CA ALA A 280 -15.85 30.64 12.43
C ALA A 280 -14.33 30.83 12.40
N LEU A 281 -13.75 30.89 11.19
CA LEU A 281 -12.36 31.29 11.02
C LEU A 281 -12.19 32.70 11.57
N GLN A 282 -11.17 32.89 12.41
CA GLN A 282 -10.83 34.23 12.88
C GLN A 282 -10.27 35.07 11.71
N PRO A 283 -10.37 36.41 11.75
CA PRO A 283 -9.92 37.28 10.67
C PRO A 283 -8.46 37.04 10.25
N HIS A 284 -7.58 36.65 11.17
CA HIS A 284 -6.18 36.33 10.88
C HIS A 284 -6.01 35.03 10.09
N GLN A 285 -6.95 34.08 10.19
CA GLN A 285 -6.93 32.80 9.47
C GLN A 285 -7.52 32.91 8.06
N MET A 286 -8.30 33.96 7.80
CA MET A 286 -8.81 34.27 6.46
C MET A 286 -7.79 35.03 5.60
N ALA A 287 -6.77 35.64 6.21
CA ALA A 287 -5.72 36.35 5.50
C ALA A 287 -4.68 35.41 4.85
N ASP A 288 -4.60 34.16 5.32
CA ASP A 288 -3.66 33.12 4.85
C ASP A 288 -4.27 32.14 3.82
N LEU A 289 -5.51 32.40 3.35
CA LEU A 289 -6.21 31.65 2.29
C LEU A 289 -6.19 32.41 0.96
#